data_AF-A0A532U5F3-F1
#
_entry.id   AF-A0A532U5F3-F1
#
_cell.length_a   1.000
_cell.length_b   1.000
_cell.length_c   1.000
_cell.angle_alpha   90.00
_cell.angle_beta   90.00
_cell.angle_gamma   90.00
#
_symmetry.space_group_name_H-M   'P 1'
#
loop_
_entity.id
_entity.type
_entity.pdbx_description
1 polymer ?
#
loop_
_entity_poly.entity_id
_entity_poly.type
_entity_poly.pdbx_seq_one_letter_code
_entity_poly.pdbx_strand_id
1 'polypeptide(L)'
;MDMMEMVVRNLAPEGNAVIVCGGGQVLLRDMPRALHVPIVAPFERRVFTLAEREGIEERDASARLRASGRARMDYLRRYHTVDWLDPSLYNVVINTFKISSPLAAELIVRTFKQLPGLGNE
;
A
#
# COMPACT_ATOMS: atom_id res chain seq x y z
N MET A 1 3.80 -21.44 1.77
CA MET A 1 2.79 -20.36 1.81
C MET A 1 2.89 -19.72 3.18
N ASP A 2 3.22 -18.44 3.25
CA ASP A 2 3.24 -17.70 4.53
C ASP A 2 1.78 -17.39 4.96
N MET A 3 1.53 -17.24 6.26
CA MET A 3 0.22 -16.92 6.83
C MET A 3 -0.39 -15.67 6.17
N MET A 4 0.44 -14.68 5.84
CA MET A 4 -0.02 -13.46 5.19
C MET A 4 -0.55 -13.71 3.78
N GLU A 5 0.12 -14.59 3.01
CA GLU A 5 -0.35 -14.96 1.69
C GLU A 5 -1.70 -15.68 1.74
N MET A 6 -1.89 -16.57 2.72
CA MET A 6 -3.15 -17.27 2.94
C MET A 6 -4.30 -16.30 3.23
N VAL A 7 -4.10 -15.33 4.12
CA VAL A 7 -5.12 -14.32 4.46
C VAL A 7 -5.48 -13.48 3.23
N VAL A 8 -4.47 -12.98 2.50
CA VAL A 8 -4.69 -12.13 1.32
C VAL A 8 -5.45 -12.89 0.23
N ARG A 9 -5.06 -14.14 -0.06
CA ARG A 9 -5.70 -14.95 -1.10
C ARG A 9 -7.10 -15.44 -0.72
N ASN A 10 -7.39 -15.58 0.57
CA ASN A 10 -8.73 -15.96 1.02
C ASN A 10 -9.71 -14.77 1.05
N LEU A 11 -9.25 -13.57 1.41
CA LEU A 11 -10.11 -12.38 1.48
C LEU A 11 -10.34 -11.72 0.12
N ALA A 12 -9.39 -11.81 -0.81
CA ALA A 12 -9.51 -11.14 -2.11
C ALA A 12 -10.73 -11.59 -2.94
N PRO A 13 -11.08 -12.90 -3.02
CA PRO A 13 -12.22 -13.38 -3.79
C PRO A 13 -13.59 -12.93 -3.25
N GLU A 14 -13.70 -12.66 -1.94
CA GLU A 14 -14.96 -12.19 -1.33
C GLU A 14 -15.38 -10.81 -1.88
N GLY A 15 -14.43 -10.07 -2.47
CA GLY A 15 -14.64 -8.72 -2.96
C GLY A 15 -14.81 -7.71 -1.81
N ASN A 16 -14.89 -6.42 -2.16
CA ASN A 16 -15.14 -5.34 -1.20
C ASN A 16 -14.15 -5.28 -0.01
N ALA A 17 -12.87 -5.57 -0.25
CA ALA A 17 -11.83 -5.52 0.77
C ALA A 17 -10.76 -4.45 0.45
N VAL A 18 -10.26 -3.78 1.48
CA VAL A 18 -9.06 -2.93 1.39
C VAL A 18 -7.94 -3.63 2.15
N ILE A 19 -6.89 -4.04 1.43
CA ILE A 19 -5.75 -4.76 1.99
C ILE A 19 -4.62 -3.75 2.25
N VAL A 20 -4.32 -3.51 3.52
CA VAL A 20 -3.23 -2.62 3.93
C VAL A 20 -2.04 -3.45 4.37
N CYS A 21 -0.91 -3.28 3.68
CA CYS A 21 0.32 -4.05 3.90
C CYS A 21 0.11 -5.57 3.64
N GLY A 22 1.20 -6.35 3.59
CA GLY A 22 1.14 -7.81 3.35
C GLY A 22 1.43 -8.29 1.92
N GLY A 23 1.99 -7.43 1.06
CA GLY A 23 2.43 -7.83 -0.27
C GLY A 23 1.31 -8.01 -1.29
N GLY A 24 0.13 -7.44 -1.05
CA GLY A 24 -1.02 -7.50 -1.97
C GLY A 24 -0.68 -7.10 -3.41
N GLN A 25 0.25 -6.15 -3.60
CA GLN A 25 0.70 -5.72 -4.93
C GLN A 25 1.42 -6.80 -5.74
N VAL A 26 1.98 -7.81 -5.06
CA VAL A 26 2.58 -8.98 -5.70
C VAL A 26 1.56 -10.11 -5.74
N LEU A 27 0.92 -10.40 -4.62
CA LEU A 27 0.05 -11.56 -4.45
C LEU A 27 -1.20 -11.50 -5.32
N LEU A 28 -1.68 -10.29 -5.61
CA LEU A 28 -2.87 -10.01 -6.40
C LEU A 28 -2.52 -9.29 -7.71
N ARG A 29 -1.27 -9.42 -8.19
CA ARG A 29 -0.82 -8.84 -9.46
C ARG A 29 -1.73 -9.23 -10.63
N ASP A 30 -2.09 -10.51 -10.70
CA ASP A 30 -2.87 -11.07 -11.82
C ASP A 30 -4.38 -10.98 -11.59
N MET A 31 -4.82 -10.39 -10.47
CA MET A 31 -6.24 -10.25 -10.16
C MET A 31 -6.81 -9.04 -10.92
N PRO A 32 -7.73 -9.23 -11.89
CA PRO A 32 -8.15 -8.13 -12.78
C PRO A 32 -8.80 -6.95 -12.06
N ARG A 33 -9.42 -7.21 -10.91
CA ARG A 33 -10.12 -6.20 -10.10
C ARG A 33 -9.29 -5.68 -8.92
N ALA A 34 -7.99 -5.94 -8.86
CA ALA A 34 -7.13 -5.39 -7.81
C ALA A 34 -6.50 -4.06 -8.25
N LEU A 35 -6.64 -3.03 -7.42
CA LEU A 35 -5.97 -1.74 -7.59
C LEU A 35 -4.85 -1.60 -6.55
N HIS A 36 -3.62 -1.49 -7.02
CA HIS A 36 -2.42 -1.36 -6.20
C HIS A 36 -1.96 0.09 -6.10
N VAL A 37 -2.11 0.69 -4.92
CA VAL A 37 -1.85 2.11 -4.68
C VAL A 37 -0.88 2.32 -3.51
N PRO A 38 0.40 2.64 -3.75
CA PRO A 38 1.31 3.06 -2.70
C PRO A 38 1.06 4.52 -2.35
N ILE A 39 0.94 4.79 -1.05
CA ILE A 39 0.88 6.15 -0.50
C ILE A 39 2.28 6.58 -0.09
N VAL A 40 2.75 7.68 -0.66
CA VAL A 40 4.11 8.19 -0.45
C VAL A 40 4.09 9.63 0.05
N ALA A 41 5.16 10.03 0.74
CA ALA A 41 5.45 11.41 1.13
C ALA A 41 6.94 11.51 1.49
N PRO A 42 7.55 12.72 1.46
CA PRO A 42 8.90 12.93 1.97
C PRO A 42 9.07 12.32 3.37
N PHE A 43 10.24 11.74 3.64
CA PHE A 43 10.44 10.97 4.88
C PHE A 43 10.23 11.85 6.11
N GLU A 44 10.75 13.06 6.10
CA GLU A 44 10.68 14.06 7.17
C GLU A 44 9.22 14.42 7.47
N ARG A 45 8.38 14.51 6.44
CA ARG A 45 6.94 14.79 6.60
C ARG A 45 6.21 13.62 7.22
N ARG A 46 6.58 12.38 6.86
CA ARG A 46 6.02 11.18 7.52
C ARG A 46 6.44 11.10 8.98
N VAL A 47 7.68 11.45 9.30
CA VAL A 47 8.18 11.52 10.69
C VAL A 47 7.35 12.51 11.50
N PHE A 48 7.22 13.75 11.01
CA PHE A 48 6.42 14.78 11.67
C PHE A 48 4.97 14.34 11.88
N THR A 49 4.31 13.83 10.83
CA THR A 49 2.92 13.37 10.94
C THR A 49 2.76 12.21 11.94
N LEU A 50 3.71 11.28 12.00
CA LEU A 50 3.65 10.16 12.96
C LEU A 50 3.89 10.63 14.40
N ALA A 51 4.87 11.51 14.59
CA ALA A 51 5.20 12.11 15.88
C ALA A 51 3.99 12.85 16.47
N GLU A 52 3.39 13.75 15.68
CA GLU A 52 2.18 14.49 16.05
C GLU A 52 1.00 13.56 16.37
N ARG A 53 0.75 12.57 15.52
CA ARG A 53 -0.39 11.65 15.69
C ARG A 53 -0.28 10.79 16.95
N GLU A 54 0.93 10.33 17.27
CA GLU A 54 1.16 9.39 18.36
C GLU A 54 1.65 10.06 19.65
N GLY A 55 1.93 11.36 19.63
CA GLY A 55 2.48 12.09 20.78
C GLY A 55 3.86 11.60 21.17
N ILE A 56 4.72 11.28 20.20
CA ILE A 56 6.08 10.75 20.41
C ILE A 56 7.14 11.67 19.82
N GLU A 57 8.38 11.53 20.29
CA GLU A 57 9.54 12.24 19.75
C GLU A 57 9.81 11.90 18.28
N GLU A 58 10.26 12.88 17.48
CA GLU A 58 10.58 12.67 16.06
C GLU A 58 11.64 11.59 15.85
N ARG A 59 12.57 11.45 16.81
CA ARG A 59 13.58 10.39 16.80
C ARG A 59 12.94 9.00 16.82
N ASP A 60 11.92 8.80 17.66
CA ASP A 60 11.24 7.52 17.80
C ASP A 60 10.33 7.26 16.59
N ALA A 61 9.63 8.28 16.10
CA ALA A 61 8.87 8.21 14.86
C ALA A 61 9.75 7.81 13.66
N SER A 62 10.93 8.43 13.52
CA SER A 62 11.93 8.11 12.50
C SER A 62 12.44 6.67 12.60
N ALA A 63 12.76 6.20 13.82
CA ALA A 63 13.18 4.83 14.06
C ALA A 63 12.08 3.82 13.66
N ARG A 64 10.82 4.07 14.05
CA ARG A 64 9.66 3.24 13.70
C ARG A 64 9.43 3.18 12.19
N LEU A 65 9.46 4.32 11.50
CA LEU A 65 9.27 4.37 10.04
C LEU A 65 10.38 3.64 9.29
N ARG A 66 11.63 3.77 9.72
CA ARG A 66 12.76 3.02 9.14
C ARG A 66 12.65 1.52 9.39
N ALA A 67 12.26 1.12 10.60
CA ALA A 67 12.06 -0.29 10.95
C ALA A 67 10.94 -0.91 10.12
N SER A 68 9.79 -0.22 10.01
CA SER A 68 8.66 -0.66 9.20
C SER A 68 9.00 -0.75 7.71
N GLY A 69 9.70 0.26 7.17
CA GLY A 69 10.17 0.25 5.78
C GLY A 69 11.13 -0.92 5.49
N ARG A 70 12.08 -1.18 6.38
CA ARG A 70 12.99 -2.34 6.28
C ARG A 70 12.22 -3.66 6.33
N ALA A 71 11.31 -3.83 7.28
CA ALA A 71 10.51 -5.05 7.38
C ALA A 71 9.71 -5.33 6.10
N ARG A 72 9.12 -4.29 5.48
CA ARG A 72 8.40 -4.42 4.20
C ARG A 72 9.32 -4.81 3.04
N MET A 73 10.49 -4.17 2.95
CA MET A 73 11.50 -4.48 1.94
C MET A 73 12.00 -5.93 2.11
N ASP A 74 12.37 -6.32 3.32
CA ASP A 74 12.93 -7.64 3.62
C ASP A 74 11.91 -8.74 3.31
N TYR A 75 10.64 -8.55 3.66
CA TYR A 75 9.56 -9.48 3.32
C TYR A 75 9.44 -9.67 1.80
N LEU A 76 9.31 -8.58 1.04
CA LEU A 76 9.10 -8.64 -0.41
C LEU A 76 10.31 -9.19 -1.15
N ARG A 77 11.52 -8.83 -0.72
CA ARG A 77 12.75 -9.36 -1.31
C ARG A 77 12.92 -10.85 -1.00
N ARG A 78 12.67 -11.27 0.24
CA ARG A 78 12.88 -12.66 0.69
C ARG A 78 11.87 -13.62 0.07
N TYR A 79 10.59 -13.25 0.04
CA TYR A 79 9.51 -14.17 -0.35
C TYR A 79 9.04 -14.01 -1.79
N HIS A 80 9.30 -12.85 -2.41
CA HIS A 80 8.79 -12.54 -3.73
C HIS A 80 9.86 -12.05 -4.72
N THR A 81 11.11 -11.87 -4.27
CA THR A 81 12.25 -11.45 -5.13
C THR A 81 11.96 -10.17 -5.94
N VAL A 82 11.15 -9.27 -5.39
CA VAL A 82 10.82 -7.97 -6.02
C VAL A 82 11.38 -6.81 -5.21
N ASP A 83 11.71 -5.72 -5.90
CA ASP A 83 11.94 -4.42 -5.27
C ASP A 83 10.59 -3.75 -4.99
N TRP A 84 10.30 -3.46 -3.73
CA TRP A 84 9.07 -2.78 -3.33
C TRP A 84 8.94 -1.35 -3.88
N LEU A 85 10.04 -0.74 -4.35
CA LEU A 85 10.04 0.56 -5.01
C LEU A 85 9.81 0.48 -6.51
N ASP A 86 9.76 -0.72 -7.10
CA ASP A 86 9.46 -0.88 -8.52
C ASP A 86 8.06 -0.32 -8.82
N PRO A 87 7.95 0.76 -9.62
CA PRO A 87 6.66 1.35 -9.97
C PRO A 87 5.78 0.39 -10.78
N SER A 88 6.35 -0.63 -11.45
CA SER A 88 5.60 -1.64 -12.22
C SER A 88 4.73 -2.56 -11.36
N LEU A 89 4.94 -2.55 -10.04
CA LEU A 89 4.10 -3.28 -9.09
C LEU A 89 2.80 -2.55 -8.74
N TYR A 90 2.63 -1.31 -9.21
CA TYR A 90 1.55 -0.43 -8.79
C TYR A 90 0.80 0.15 -9.98
N ASN A 91 -0.49 0.45 -9.79
CA ASN A 91 -1.30 1.08 -10.83
C ASN A 91 -1.26 2.61 -10.74
N VAL A 92 -1.28 3.17 -9.51
CA VAL A 92 -1.26 4.62 -9.26
C VAL A 92 -0.48 4.92 -7.98
N VAL A 93 0.57 5.75 -8.06
CA VAL A 93 1.30 6.25 -6.89
C VAL A 93 0.69 7.58 -6.44
N ILE A 94 0.31 7.71 -5.16
CA ILE A 94 -0.26 8.94 -4.63
C ILE A 94 0.67 9.56 -3.59
N ASN A 95 1.11 10.80 -3.84
CA ASN A 95 1.94 11.55 -2.92
C ASN A 95 1.10 12.49 -2.04
N THR A 96 0.94 12.12 -0.76
CA THR A 96 0.10 12.86 0.20
C THR A 96 0.79 14.06 0.85
N PHE A 97 1.97 14.45 0.36
CA PHE A 97 2.59 15.72 0.78
C PHE A 97 1.80 16.93 0.31
N LYS A 98 1.27 16.88 -0.92
CA LYS A 98 0.46 17.94 -1.52
C LYS A 98 -1.00 17.55 -1.71
N ILE A 99 -1.29 16.25 -1.78
CA ILE A 99 -2.64 15.72 -1.95
C ILE A 99 -3.18 15.38 -0.56
N SER A 100 -4.32 15.98 -0.18
CA SER A 100 -4.95 15.68 1.10
C SER A 100 -5.49 14.24 1.13
N SER A 101 -5.58 13.64 2.31
CA SER A 101 -6.14 12.27 2.45
C SER A 101 -7.55 12.13 1.87
N PRO A 102 -8.49 13.09 2.01
CA PRO A 102 -9.80 13.03 1.37
C PRO A 102 -9.71 12.98 -0.16
N LEU A 103 -8.88 13.84 -0.78
CA LEU A 103 -8.71 13.84 -2.22
C LEU A 103 -8.02 12.56 -2.71
N ALA A 104 -7.03 12.05 -1.97
CA ALA A 104 -6.40 10.77 -2.27
C ALA A 104 -7.43 9.63 -2.28
N ALA A 105 -8.33 9.57 -1.29
CA ALA A 105 -9.39 8.57 -1.23
C ALA A 105 -10.37 8.71 -2.42
N GLU A 106 -10.76 9.93 -2.79
CA GLU A 106 -11.60 10.17 -3.97
C GLU A 106 -10.95 9.66 -5.25
N LEU A 107 -9.67 9.97 -5.46
CA LEU A 107 -8.90 9.49 -6.61
C LEU A 107 -8.85 7.97 -6.65
N ILE A 108 -8.58 7.31 -5.53
CA ILE A 108 -8.55 5.84 -5.42
C ILE A 108 -9.91 5.24 -5.82
N VAL A 109 -11.00 5.75 -5.25
CA VAL A 109 -12.36 5.25 -5.53
C VAL A 109 -12.70 5.47 -6.99
N ARG A 110 -12.40 6.64 -7.55
CA ARG A 110 -12.67 6.95 -8.96
C ARG A 110 -11.88 6.05 -9.89
N THR A 111 -10.60 5.84 -9.63
CA THR A 111 -9.75 4.93 -10.42
C THR A 111 -10.26 3.51 -10.33
N PHE A 112 -10.59 3.02 -9.14
CA PHE A 112 -11.10 1.66 -8.95
C PHE A 112 -12.38 1.39 -9.74
N LYS A 113 -13.32 2.35 -9.76
CA LYS A 113 -14.57 2.25 -10.54
C LYS A 113 -14.36 2.21 -12.07
N GLN A 114 -13.20 2.63 -12.55
CA GLN A 114 -12.87 2.66 -13.98
C GLN A 114 -11.95 1.51 -14.41
N LEU A 115 -11.56 0.62 -13.49
CA LEU A 115 -10.81 -0.56 -13.88
C LEU A 115 -11.65 -1.46 -14.79
N PRO A 116 -11.11 -1.90 -15.94
CA PRO A 116 -11.79 -2.85 -16.81
C PRO A 116 -12.07 -4.14 -16.03
N GLY A 117 -13.34 -4.56 -15.99
CA GLY A 117 -13.84 -5.61 -15.10
C GLY A 117 -15.22 -5.32 -14.49
N LEU A 118 -15.81 -4.15 -14.77
CA LEU A 118 -17.24 -3.88 -14.67
C LEU A 118 -17.87 -3.89 -16.07
N GLY A 119 -17.93 -5.05 -16.73
CA GLY A 119 -19.09 -5.36 -17.58
C GLY A 119 -20.21 -5.81 -16.62
N ASN A 120 -21.49 -5.46 -16.74
CA ASN A 120 -22.29 -5.22 -17.92
C ASN A 120 -21.89 -6.14 -19.09
N GLU A 121 -21.79 -7.43 -18.79
CA GLU A 121 -22.38 -8.49 -19.63
C GLU A 121 -23.50 -9.14 -18.82
#